data_AF-A0A8T4UH08-F1
#
_entry.id   AF-A0A8T4UH08-F1
#
_cell.length_a   1.000
_cell.length_b   1.000
_cell.length_c   1.000
_cell.angle_alpha   90.00
_cell.angle_beta   90.00
_cell.angle_gamma   90.00
#
_symmetry.space_group_name_H-M   'P 1'
#
loop_
_entity.id
_entity.type
_entity.pdbx_description
1 polymer ?
#
loop_
_entity_poly.entity_id
_entity_poly.type
_entity_poly.pdbx_seq_one_letter_code
_entity_poly.pdbx_strand_id
1 'polypeptide(L)'
;MELRKALKGIVALGTGATMVGATVLSALAAADLANYPAPFVSGGQFDALIVVGANAKTALPGGSSSVTVEGDAFRLDSGSDFLELDEQIDQVGITTLTSVEIDGLAGGSVSNSKGTSQYEERITVAENAAVSYTIDPDDSADVPGWYLLFNNADDVYVYTVTFTPAIKSDIASGEHEDLEDMAFTLLGKEYTVIDADLQGADSWQIDLMGGAVKDVIGIGETKTYSIGDKDYEVTLAFVDGTNAKFTVNGKSTKLIASGGTEVLADGTEIGVKELLYQGYAGGVQSVEFFLGASKIRLEDT
;
A
#
# COMPACT_ATOMS: atom_id res chain seq x y z
N MET A 1 -7.26 26.19 -7.60
CA MET A 1 -5.85 26.61 -7.78
C MET A 1 -5.22 25.67 -8.82
N GLU A 2 -4.20 26.06 -9.59
CA GLU A 2 -3.50 25.09 -10.46
C GLU A 2 -2.41 24.39 -9.63
N LEU A 3 -2.51 23.07 -9.41
CA LEU A 3 -1.34 22.32 -8.93
C LEU A 3 -0.27 22.46 -10.02
N ARG A 4 0.86 23.09 -9.70
CA ARG A 4 1.97 23.31 -10.66
C ARG A 4 3.29 22.75 -10.15
N LYS A 5 3.26 21.91 -9.13
CA LYS A 5 4.44 21.26 -8.59
C LYS A 5 4.26 19.76 -8.80
N ALA A 6 5.22 19.19 -9.52
CA ALA A 6 5.32 17.76 -9.71
C ALA A 6 5.48 17.13 -8.34
N LEU A 7 4.67 16.11 -8.05
CA LEU A 7 4.89 15.18 -6.94
C LEU A 7 6.36 14.77 -6.98
N LYS A 8 7.15 15.28 -6.03
CA LYS A 8 8.47 14.76 -5.74
C LYS A 8 8.26 13.77 -4.60
N GLY A 9 8.53 12.50 -4.88
CA GLY A 9 8.77 11.41 -3.94
C GLY A 9 7.71 11.13 -2.87
N ILE A 10 7.06 9.97 -2.94
CA ILE A 10 6.48 9.37 -1.73
C ILE A 10 7.62 8.67 -1.02
N VAL A 11 8.11 9.27 0.07
CA VAL A 11 9.18 8.68 0.85
C VAL A 11 8.58 7.63 1.79
N ALA A 12 8.68 6.36 1.42
CA ALA A 12 8.51 5.27 2.37
C ALA A 12 9.77 5.19 3.25
N LEU A 13 9.90 6.14 4.19
CA LEU A 13 10.98 6.16 5.18
C LEU A 13 10.89 4.88 6.02
N GLY A 14 11.94 4.07 5.93
CA GLY A 14 12.01 2.77 6.60
C GLY A 14 13.43 2.27 6.76
N THR A 15 14.23 2.98 7.56
CA THR A 15 15.43 2.48 8.23
C THR A 15 15.25 1.05 8.76
N GLY A 16 16.10 0.12 8.30
CA GLY A 16 16.65 -0.95 9.14
C GLY A 16 16.13 -2.38 8.89
N ALA A 17 16.99 -3.14 8.21
CA ALA A 17 17.21 -4.60 8.17
C ALA A 17 16.55 -5.44 9.30
N THR A 18 16.06 -6.66 9.07
CA THR A 18 16.75 -7.83 8.47
C THR A 18 15.79 -8.84 7.82
N MET A 19 16.16 -9.42 6.67
CA MET A 19 15.50 -10.59 6.05
C MET A 19 16.57 -11.57 5.58
N VAL A 20 16.93 -12.54 6.44
CA VAL A 20 17.73 -13.71 6.07
C VAL A 20 16.83 -14.69 5.33
N GLY A 21 17.30 -15.16 4.16
CA GLY A 21 16.62 -16.09 3.26
C GLY A 21 15.52 -16.94 3.90
N ALA A 22 14.27 -16.54 3.69
CA ALA A 22 13.08 -17.20 4.21
C ALA A 22 13.14 -17.50 5.74
N THR A 23 13.27 -16.47 6.59
CA THR A 23 13.00 -16.59 8.03
C THR A 23 12.40 -15.32 8.63
N VAL A 24 11.26 -15.52 9.30
CA VAL A 24 10.48 -14.69 10.24
C VAL A 24 11.19 -13.42 10.78
N LEU A 25 10.63 -12.24 10.48
CA LEU A 25 10.86 -10.98 11.18
C LEU A 25 10.58 -11.15 12.69
N SER A 26 11.58 -11.01 13.55
CA SER A 26 11.35 -10.83 14.99
C SER A 26 12.45 -10.01 15.69
N ALA A 27 12.08 -8.75 15.91
CA ALA A 27 12.15 -8.05 17.19
C ALA A 27 13.49 -7.43 17.63
N LEU A 28 13.78 -6.22 17.10
CA LEU A 28 14.18 -5.07 17.93
C LEU A 28 13.60 -3.78 17.31
N ALA A 29 12.78 -3.07 18.09
CA ALA A 29 12.04 -1.85 17.74
C ALA A 29 11.05 -2.01 16.56
N ALA A 30 9.99 -2.79 16.77
CA ALA A 30 8.87 -2.91 15.83
C ALA A 30 8.23 -1.54 15.57
N ALA A 31 8.64 -0.87 14.50
CA ALA A 31 7.71 -0.04 13.75
C ALA A 31 6.58 -0.99 13.32
N ASP A 32 5.35 -0.66 13.69
CA ASP A 32 4.20 -1.48 13.36
C ASP A 32 3.95 -1.38 11.85
N LEU A 33 4.40 -2.41 11.11
CA LEU A 33 4.16 -2.53 9.68
C LEU A 33 2.66 -2.56 9.37
N ALA A 34 1.76 -2.83 10.34
CA ALA A 34 0.32 -2.80 10.11
C ALA A 34 -0.21 -1.44 9.63
N ASN A 35 0.57 -0.36 9.76
CA ASN A 35 0.20 0.96 9.23
C ASN A 35 0.67 1.19 7.77
N TYR A 36 1.39 0.24 7.17
CA TYR A 36 1.86 0.35 5.80
C TYR A 36 0.86 -0.24 4.81
N PRO A 37 0.75 0.36 3.63
CA PRO A 37 -0.27 -0.02 2.66
C PRO A 37 0.03 -1.35 1.98
N ALA A 38 -1.03 -2.07 1.60
CA ALA A 38 -0.92 -3.08 0.56
C ALA A 38 -0.51 -2.38 -0.76
N PRO A 39 0.15 -3.07 -1.71
CA PRO A 39 0.51 -4.48 -1.71
C PRO A 39 1.79 -4.81 -0.93
N PHE A 40 2.53 -3.83 -0.41
CA PHE A 40 3.82 -4.09 0.21
C PHE A 40 3.73 -4.67 1.61
N VAL A 41 2.59 -4.48 2.29
CA VAL A 41 2.31 -5.09 3.58
C VAL A 41 0.92 -5.74 3.57
N SER A 42 0.86 -6.97 4.07
CA SER A 42 -0.37 -7.73 4.28
C SER A 42 -0.33 -8.35 5.68
N GLY A 43 -1.39 -8.12 6.47
CA GLY A 43 -1.45 -8.62 7.85
C GLY A 43 -0.31 -8.12 8.76
N GLY A 44 0.19 -6.90 8.52
CA GLY A 44 1.32 -6.31 9.26
C GLY A 44 2.68 -6.94 8.95
N GLN A 45 2.80 -7.70 7.86
CA GLN A 45 4.04 -8.29 7.38
C GLN A 45 4.34 -7.83 5.96
N PHE A 46 5.62 -7.59 5.66
CA PHE A 46 6.06 -7.27 4.31
C PHE A 46 5.65 -8.39 3.33
N ASP A 47 4.91 -8.00 2.30
CA ASP A 47 4.26 -8.88 1.30
C ASP A 47 4.89 -8.66 -0.08
N ALA A 48 6.22 -8.67 -0.12
CA ALA A 48 7.01 -8.73 -1.35
C ALA A 48 8.28 -9.56 -1.10
N LEU A 49 8.89 -10.04 -2.19
CA LEU A 49 10.09 -10.89 -2.12
C LEU A 49 11.23 -10.25 -2.89
N ILE A 50 12.36 -10.07 -2.20
CA ILE A 50 13.65 -9.80 -2.84
C ILE A 50 14.37 -11.14 -2.92
N VAL A 51 14.59 -11.63 -4.15
CA VAL A 51 15.25 -12.92 -4.38
C VAL A 51 16.67 -12.67 -4.88
N VAL A 52 17.65 -13.13 -4.12
CA VAL A 52 19.08 -13.00 -4.46
C VAL A 52 19.68 -14.36 -4.79
N GLY A 53 20.54 -14.40 -5.82
CA GLY A 53 21.35 -15.57 -6.17
C GLY A 53 21.08 -16.13 -7.58
N ALA A 54 21.93 -17.06 -8.02
CA ALA A 54 21.94 -17.59 -9.40
C ALA A 54 20.64 -18.32 -9.82
N ASN A 55 19.78 -18.67 -8.87
CA ASN A 55 18.48 -19.29 -9.11
C ASN A 55 17.29 -18.30 -8.99
N ALA A 56 17.57 -17.01 -8.74
CA ALA A 56 16.55 -15.96 -8.79
C ALA A 56 16.03 -15.85 -10.22
N LYS A 57 14.88 -16.46 -10.49
CA LYS A 57 14.20 -16.40 -11.78
C LYS A 57 12.85 -15.72 -11.61
N THR A 58 12.55 -14.82 -12.52
CA THR A 58 11.20 -14.33 -12.77
C THR A 58 10.42 -15.44 -13.50
N ALA A 59 9.94 -16.47 -12.78
CA ALA A 59 9.15 -17.53 -13.39
C ALA A 59 8.04 -18.10 -12.49
N LEU A 60 6.83 -18.01 -13.05
CA LEU A 60 5.58 -18.73 -12.74
C LEU A 60 5.77 -20.24 -12.52
N PRO A 61 4.83 -20.92 -11.81
CA PRO A 61 5.05 -22.24 -11.24
C PRO A 61 5.33 -23.34 -12.27
N GLY A 62 6.47 -24.01 -12.12
CA GLY A 62 6.80 -25.17 -12.96
C GLY A 62 8.28 -25.59 -13.03
N GLY A 63 9.03 -25.60 -11.93
CA GLY A 63 10.41 -26.12 -11.95
C GLY A 63 10.92 -26.49 -10.55
N SER A 64 11.43 -27.71 -10.40
CA SER A 64 11.99 -28.21 -9.14
C SER A 64 13.08 -27.27 -8.62
N SER A 65 12.86 -26.74 -7.41
CA SER A 65 13.68 -25.75 -6.67
C SER A 65 13.61 -24.28 -7.13
N SER A 66 12.49 -23.85 -7.73
CA SER A 66 12.21 -22.42 -7.97
C SER A 66 11.55 -21.77 -6.75
N VAL A 67 12.02 -20.59 -6.33
CA VAL A 67 11.18 -19.63 -5.62
C VAL A 67 10.20 -19.10 -6.66
N THR A 68 8.97 -19.59 -6.64
CA THR A 68 7.89 -19.04 -7.47
C THR A 68 7.40 -17.78 -6.79
N VAL A 69 7.75 -16.63 -7.33
CA VAL A 69 7.10 -15.37 -6.99
C VAL A 69 5.79 -15.35 -7.77
N GLU A 70 4.66 -15.29 -7.06
CA GLU A 70 3.35 -15.06 -7.66
C GLU A 70 3.15 -13.54 -7.79
N GLY A 71 2.71 -13.07 -8.97
CA GLY A 71 2.58 -11.65 -9.28
C GLY A 71 3.66 -11.13 -10.24
N ASP A 72 3.71 -9.81 -10.40
CA ASP A 72 4.69 -9.14 -11.25
C ASP A 72 6.07 -9.21 -10.61
N ALA A 73 7.07 -9.55 -11.42
CA ALA A 73 8.44 -9.66 -10.96
C ALA A 73 9.38 -9.13 -12.03
N PHE A 74 10.33 -8.31 -11.60
CA PHE A 74 11.40 -7.80 -12.44
C PHE A 74 12.75 -8.24 -11.89
N ARG A 75 13.63 -8.68 -12.80
CA ARG A 75 15.01 -9.04 -12.45
C ARG A 75 15.88 -7.81 -12.62
N LEU A 76 16.57 -7.39 -11.57
CA LEU A 76 17.53 -6.27 -11.60
C LEU A 76 18.79 -6.67 -12.38
N ASP A 77 18.69 -6.69 -13.71
CA ASP A 77 19.79 -6.87 -14.66
C ASP A 77 19.49 -6.13 -15.97
N SER A 78 20.52 -5.59 -16.63
CA SER A 78 20.37 -4.86 -17.91
C SER A 78 20.54 -5.78 -19.13
N GLY A 79 20.41 -7.09 -18.94
CA GLY A 79 20.61 -8.14 -19.96
C GLY A 79 22.07 -8.37 -20.39
N SER A 80 22.91 -7.33 -20.35
CA SER A 80 24.37 -7.43 -20.57
C SER A 80 25.17 -7.28 -19.29
N ASP A 81 24.55 -6.77 -18.23
CA ASP A 81 25.16 -6.55 -16.93
C ASP A 81 24.28 -7.19 -15.85
N PHE A 82 24.91 -7.90 -14.92
CA PHE A 82 24.24 -8.63 -13.85
C PHE A 82 24.78 -8.12 -12.53
N LEU A 83 23.91 -7.93 -11.53
CA LEU A 83 24.35 -7.58 -10.18
C LEU A 83 25.31 -8.65 -9.62
N GLU A 84 26.58 -8.31 -9.53
CA GLU A 84 27.64 -9.14 -8.99
C GLU A 84 27.80 -8.97 -7.46
N LEU A 85 28.66 -9.80 -6.86
CA LEU A 85 28.98 -9.71 -5.44
C LEU A 85 29.67 -8.39 -5.14
N ASP A 86 29.23 -7.72 -4.08
CA ASP A 86 29.69 -6.40 -3.61
C ASP A 86 29.50 -5.25 -4.64
N GLU A 87 28.77 -5.51 -5.73
CA GLU A 87 28.35 -4.50 -6.69
C GLU A 87 27.07 -3.80 -6.21
N GLN A 88 26.98 -2.49 -6.45
CA GLN A 88 25.81 -1.69 -6.11
C GLN A 88 24.77 -1.72 -7.23
N ILE A 89 23.48 -1.65 -6.89
CA ILE A 89 22.37 -1.68 -7.86
C ILE A 89 22.50 -0.61 -8.95
N ASP A 90 22.97 0.59 -8.61
CA ASP A 90 23.17 1.68 -9.57
C ASP A 90 24.22 1.39 -10.65
N GLN A 91 25.15 0.47 -10.39
CA GLN A 91 26.20 0.06 -11.33
C GLN A 91 25.65 -0.80 -12.47
N VAL A 92 24.60 -1.58 -12.21
CA VAL A 92 23.91 -2.44 -13.19
C VAL A 92 22.96 -1.63 -14.11
N GLY A 93 22.74 -0.35 -13.78
CA GLY A 93 22.03 0.60 -14.63
C GLY A 93 20.51 0.59 -14.51
N ILE A 94 19.95 -0.09 -13.49
CA ILE A 94 18.50 -0.11 -13.25
C ILE A 94 18.19 0.42 -11.85
N THR A 95 17.86 1.71 -11.81
CA THR A 95 17.44 2.41 -10.59
C THR A 95 15.96 2.76 -10.59
N THR A 96 15.24 2.56 -11.71
CA THR A 96 13.82 2.90 -11.83
C THR A 96 13.07 1.82 -12.60
N LEU A 97 11.93 1.39 -12.05
CA LEU A 97 10.97 0.47 -12.65
C LEU A 97 9.70 1.25 -13.02
N THR A 98 9.13 0.92 -14.16
CA THR A 98 7.93 1.54 -14.73
C THR A 98 6.97 0.47 -15.24
N SER A 99 5.92 0.88 -15.94
CA SER A 99 5.01 -0.02 -16.67
C SER A 99 5.68 -0.88 -17.74
N VAL A 100 6.93 -0.58 -18.12
CA VAL A 100 7.72 -1.42 -19.03
C VAL A 100 8.19 -2.70 -18.33
N GLU A 101 8.53 -2.59 -17.04
CA GLU A 101 9.11 -3.67 -16.25
C GLU A 101 8.06 -4.40 -15.38
N ILE A 102 7.06 -3.67 -14.89
CA ILE A 102 6.05 -4.12 -13.93
C ILE A 102 4.67 -3.67 -14.42
N ASP A 103 3.82 -4.63 -14.81
CA ASP A 103 2.47 -4.33 -15.34
C ASP A 103 1.61 -3.56 -14.34
N GLY A 104 1.79 -3.82 -13.04
CA GLY A 104 1.13 -3.12 -11.94
C GLY A 104 1.43 -1.61 -11.88
N LEU A 105 2.48 -1.13 -12.56
CA LEU A 105 2.83 0.30 -12.65
C LEU A 105 2.26 0.98 -13.90
N ALA A 106 1.23 0.39 -14.53
CA ALA A 106 0.60 0.90 -15.75
C ALA A 106 0.16 2.38 -15.67
N GLY A 107 -0.13 2.90 -14.48
CA GLY A 107 -0.73 4.21 -14.31
C GLY A 107 -2.15 4.26 -14.86
N GLY A 108 -2.63 5.46 -15.20
CA GLY A 108 -3.99 5.62 -15.69
C GLY A 108 -4.41 7.05 -15.99
N SER A 109 -5.72 7.28 -15.94
CA SER A 109 -6.33 8.59 -16.18
C SER A 109 -7.37 8.88 -15.12
N VAL A 110 -7.46 10.13 -14.70
CA VAL A 110 -8.49 10.57 -13.77
C VAL A 110 -9.11 11.88 -14.25
N SER A 111 -10.40 12.07 -14.01
CA SER A 111 -11.13 13.26 -14.48
C SER A 111 -12.04 13.80 -13.40
N ASN A 112 -12.12 15.12 -13.31
CA ASN A 112 -13.10 15.83 -12.49
C ASN A 112 -13.64 17.06 -13.25
N SER A 113 -14.37 17.92 -12.52
CA SER A 113 -14.97 19.14 -13.07
C SER A 113 -13.95 20.12 -13.68
N LYS A 114 -12.65 19.97 -13.36
CA LYS A 114 -11.55 20.86 -13.78
C LYS A 114 -10.75 20.33 -14.97
N GLY A 115 -10.98 19.08 -15.39
CA GLY A 115 -10.33 18.46 -16.53
C GLY A 115 -9.89 17.03 -16.28
N THR A 116 -9.05 16.53 -17.19
CA THR A 116 -8.48 15.18 -17.14
C THR A 116 -6.97 15.24 -16.95
N SER A 117 -6.46 14.38 -16.08
CA SER A 117 -5.04 14.18 -15.81
C SER A 117 -4.68 12.73 -16.06
N GLN A 118 -3.65 12.48 -16.86
CA GLN A 118 -3.01 11.17 -16.89
C GLN A 118 -2.10 11.04 -15.68
N TYR A 119 -1.87 9.83 -15.20
CA TYR A 119 -0.85 9.56 -14.20
C TYR A 119 0.01 8.36 -14.58
N GLU A 120 1.28 8.44 -14.22
CA GLU A 120 2.27 7.38 -14.38
C GLU A 120 2.80 6.95 -13.01
N GLU A 121 3.09 5.66 -12.86
CA GLU A 121 3.64 5.08 -11.64
C GLU A 121 5.08 4.62 -11.88
N ARG A 122 5.92 4.74 -10.86
CA ARG A 122 7.30 4.24 -10.88
C ARG A 122 7.76 3.80 -9.51
N ILE A 123 8.71 2.89 -9.47
CA ILE A 123 9.46 2.51 -8.28
C ILE A 123 10.93 2.84 -8.53
N THR A 124 11.51 3.72 -7.74
CA THR A 124 12.96 3.93 -7.69
C THR A 124 13.54 3.01 -6.63
N VAL A 125 14.46 2.13 -7.00
CA VAL A 125 15.13 1.22 -6.05
C VAL A 125 16.37 1.89 -5.44
N ALA A 126 16.83 1.40 -4.28
CA ALA A 126 18.05 1.89 -3.64
C ALA A 126 19.24 1.81 -4.61
N GLU A 127 19.99 2.91 -4.73
CA GLU A 127 21.16 3.00 -5.62
C GLU A 127 22.33 2.16 -5.09
N ASN A 128 22.57 2.23 -3.79
CA ASN A 128 23.81 1.77 -3.16
C ASN A 128 23.70 0.42 -2.42
N ALA A 129 22.57 -0.27 -2.59
CA ALA A 129 22.39 -1.60 -2.02
C ALA A 129 23.23 -2.62 -2.79
N ALA A 130 23.84 -3.58 -2.10
CA ALA A 130 24.78 -4.53 -2.69
C ALA A 130 24.56 -5.96 -2.20
N VAL A 131 24.82 -6.94 -3.08
CA VAL A 131 24.74 -8.35 -2.70
C VAL A 131 25.99 -8.74 -1.92
N SER A 132 25.81 -9.31 -0.72
CA SER A 132 26.92 -9.78 0.12
C SER A 132 26.68 -11.17 0.68
N TYR A 133 27.76 -11.97 0.80
CA TYR A 133 27.76 -13.23 1.53
C TYR A 133 28.28 -12.99 2.95
N THR A 134 27.38 -12.75 3.90
CA THR A 134 27.71 -12.30 5.26
C THR A 134 26.90 -13.05 6.31
N ILE A 135 27.20 -12.83 7.59
CA ILE A 135 26.36 -13.22 8.71
C ILE A 135 25.43 -12.04 9.01
N ASP A 136 24.15 -12.34 9.25
CA ASP A 136 23.22 -11.35 9.78
C ASP A 136 23.54 -11.15 11.28
N PRO A 137 23.84 -9.92 11.74
CA PRO A 137 24.15 -9.67 13.13
C PRO A 137 23.00 -10.02 14.10
N ASP A 138 21.78 -10.17 13.61
CA ASP A 138 20.60 -10.57 14.38
C ASP A 138 20.38 -12.10 14.39
N ASP A 139 21.07 -12.87 13.54
CA ASP A 139 20.99 -14.33 13.55
C ASP A 139 21.87 -14.94 14.65
N SER A 140 21.22 -15.51 15.66
CA SER A 140 21.87 -16.22 16.76
C SER A 140 22.71 -17.44 16.35
N ALA A 141 22.50 -17.97 15.15
CA ALA A 141 23.20 -19.16 14.67
C ALA A 141 24.54 -18.84 13.97
N ASP A 142 24.86 -17.57 13.74
CA ASP A 142 26.07 -17.11 13.03
C ASP A 142 26.26 -17.82 11.67
N VAL A 143 25.17 -18.13 10.96
CA VAL A 143 25.23 -18.85 9.68
C VAL A 143 25.32 -17.86 8.52
N PRO A 144 26.42 -17.87 7.73
CA PRO A 144 26.54 -16.97 6.60
C PRO A 144 25.59 -17.35 5.45
N GLY A 145 24.97 -16.33 4.86
CA GLY A 145 24.00 -16.43 3.78
C GLY A 145 24.18 -15.33 2.74
N TRP A 146 23.40 -15.38 1.66
CA TRP A 146 23.35 -14.31 0.65
C TRP A 146 22.32 -13.26 1.04
N TYR A 147 22.71 -11.99 1.04
CA TYR A 147 21.88 -10.85 1.43
C TYR A 147 21.97 -9.76 0.38
N LEU A 148 20.89 -9.00 0.21
CA LEU A 148 20.96 -7.65 -0.35
C LEU A 148 21.07 -6.68 0.82
N LEU A 149 22.23 -6.05 0.99
CA LEU A 149 22.50 -5.12 2.07
C LEU A 149 22.12 -3.71 1.66
N PHE A 150 21.32 -3.06 2.48
CA PHE A 150 21.00 -1.64 2.39
C PHE A 150 21.85 -0.88 3.41
N ASN A 151 22.35 0.29 3.02
CA ASN A 151 23.01 1.18 3.96
C ASN A 151 21.99 1.67 5.00
N ASN A 152 22.47 1.86 6.23
CA ASN A 152 21.60 2.32 7.30
C ASN A 152 21.02 3.70 6.96
N ALA A 153 19.71 3.83 7.09
CA ALA A 153 18.90 5.01 6.80
C ALA A 153 18.66 5.35 5.34
N ASP A 154 19.07 4.48 4.41
CA ASP A 154 18.64 4.61 3.02
C ASP A 154 17.29 3.91 2.81
N ASP A 155 16.47 4.51 1.96
CA ASP A 155 15.21 3.92 1.54
C ASP A 155 15.47 2.72 0.63
N VAL A 156 14.78 1.61 0.88
CA VAL A 156 14.85 0.40 0.06
C VAL A 156 14.32 0.68 -1.35
N TYR A 157 13.22 1.42 -1.43
CA TYR A 157 12.64 1.94 -2.66
C TYR A 157 11.72 3.12 -2.39
N VAL A 158 11.46 3.91 -3.43
CA VAL A 158 10.54 5.04 -3.46
C VAL A 158 9.50 4.79 -4.55
N TYR A 159 8.24 4.62 -4.16
CA TYR A 159 7.12 4.59 -5.10
C TYR A 159 6.73 6.02 -5.46
N THR A 160 6.35 6.31 -6.70
CA THR A 160 5.96 7.67 -7.11
C THR A 160 4.87 7.62 -8.16
N VAL A 161 3.83 8.43 -7.94
CA VAL A 161 2.77 8.71 -8.90
C VAL A 161 3.01 10.11 -9.48
N THR A 162 2.88 10.30 -10.79
CA THR A 162 3.09 11.60 -11.44
C THR A 162 1.93 11.97 -12.35
N PHE A 163 1.23 13.08 -12.06
CA PHE A 163 0.09 13.56 -12.84
C PHE A 163 0.49 14.53 -13.96
N THR A 164 0.06 14.27 -15.20
CA THR A 164 0.29 15.12 -16.38
C THR A 164 -1.00 15.31 -17.21
N PRO A 165 -1.54 16.53 -17.34
CA PRO A 165 -1.22 17.70 -16.51
C PRO A 165 -1.53 17.42 -15.04
N ALA A 166 -1.00 18.24 -14.14
CA ALA A 166 -1.34 18.12 -12.73
C ALA A 166 -2.86 18.19 -12.50
N ILE A 167 -3.34 17.36 -11.58
CA ILE A 167 -4.75 17.33 -11.17
C ILE A 167 -5.13 18.68 -10.56
N LYS A 168 -6.40 19.07 -10.65
CA LYS A 168 -6.87 20.37 -10.14
C LYS A 168 -8.07 20.16 -9.24
N SER A 169 -8.12 20.91 -8.15
CA SER A 169 -9.26 20.99 -7.24
C SER A 169 -9.49 22.43 -6.79
N ASP A 170 -10.73 22.76 -6.49
CA ASP A 170 -11.05 23.86 -5.60
C ASP A 170 -10.62 23.50 -4.17
N ILE A 171 -10.35 24.55 -3.37
CA ILE A 171 -10.02 24.39 -1.96
C ILE A 171 -11.12 25.08 -1.18
N ALA A 172 -11.77 24.32 -0.31
CA ALA A 172 -12.81 24.82 0.58
C ALA A 172 -12.57 24.23 1.97
N SER A 173 -12.63 25.09 2.99
CA SER A 173 -12.40 24.72 4.39
C SER A 173 -11.04 24.05 4.72
N GLY A 174 -10.08 24.03 3.79
CA GLY A 174 -8.80 23.33 3.97
C GLY A 174 -8.74 21.98 3.25
N GLU A 175 -9.80 21.60 2.54
CA GLU A 175 -9.95 20.33 1.83
C GLU A 175 -9.99 20.55 0.31
N HIS A 176 -9.57 19.53 -0.43
CA HIS A 176 -9.65 19.46 -1.87
C HIS A 176 -10.93 18.71 -2.30
N GLU A 177 -12.09 19.35 -2.15
CA GLU A 177 -13.42 18.75 -2.36
C GLU A 177 -13.63 18.09 -3.75
N ASP A 178 -12.94 18.55 -4.81
CA ASP A 178 -13.07 17.94 -6.15
C ASP A 178 -12.26 16.63 -6.30
N LEU A 179 -11.53 16.19 -5.26
CA LEU A 179 -10.73 14.96 -5.26
C LEU A 179 -11.38 13.80 -4.52
N GLU A 180 -12.31 14.08 -3.60
CA GLU A 180 -13.05 13.06 -2.87
C GLU A 180 -13.82 12.14 -3.84
N ASP A 181 -13.95 10.87 -3.46
CA ASP A 181 -14.59 9.81 -4.25
C ASP A 181 -13.90 9.46 -5.58
N MET A 182 -12.81 10.13 -5.96
CA MET A 182 -12.07 9.77 -7.16
C MET A 182 -11.38 8.41 -6.96
N ALA A 183 -11.51 7.54 -7.98
CA ALA A 183 -10.86 6.24 -7.98
C ALA A 183 -9.55 6.28 -8.78
N PHE A 184 -8.53 5.62 -8.25
CA PHE A 184 -7.22 5.42 -8.86
C PHE A 184 -6.91 3.94 -8.91
N THR A 185 -6.21 3.50 -9.95
CA THR A 185 -5.56 2.19 -9.96
C THR A 185 -4.10 2.42 -9.65
N LEU A 186 -3.63 1.93 -8.51
CA LEU A 186 -2.26 2.08 -8.03
C LEU A 186 -1.73 0.68 -7.74
N LEU A 187 -0.56 0.35 -8.27
CA LEU A 187 0.06 -0.98 -8.14
C LEU A 187 -0.89 -2.12 -8.53
N GLY A 188 -1.67 -1.89 -9.61
CA GLY A 188 -2.70 -2.81 -10.11
C GLY A 188 -3.95 -2.96 -9.24
N LYS A 189 -4.11 -2.17 -8.16
CA LYS A 189 -5.27 -2.21 -7.25
C LYS A 189 -6.06 -0.92 -7.29
N GLU A 190 -7.39 -1.02 -7.22
CA GLU A 190 -8.26 0.15 -7.15
C GLU A 190 -8.32 0.72 -5.73
N TYR A 191 -8.15 2.04 -5.63
CA TYR A 191 -8.23 2.84 -4.42
C TYR A 191 -9.18 4.02 -4.66
N THR A 192 -10.06 4.31 -3.69
CA THR A 192 -10.90 5.51 -3.70
C THR A 192 -10.31 6.56 -2.75
N VAL A 193 -10.28 7.83 -3.14
CA VAL A 193 -9.99 8.93 -2.21
C VAL A 193 -11.07 9.01 -1.16
N ILE A 194 -10.65 8.92 0.10
CA ILE A 194 -11.53 9.06 1.26
C ILE A 194 -11.31 10.37 2.00
N ASP A 195 -10.18 11.03 1.78
CA ASP A 195 -9.85 12.33 2.37
C ASP A 195 -8.76 13.01 1.54
N ALA A 196 -8.83 14.33 1.41
CA ALA A 196 -7.89 15.13 0.64
C ALA A 196 -7.62 16.49 1.31
N ASP A 197 -6.63 16.50 2.19
CA ASP A 197 -6.31 17.62 3.08
C ASP A 197 -5.21 18.53 2.54
N LEU A 198 -5.29 19.80 2.93
CA LEU A 198 -4.18 20.75 2.87
C LEU A 198 -3.41 20.75 4.22
N GLN A 199 -2.19 20.21 4.23
CA GLN A 199 -1.32 20.15 5.43
C GLN A 199 -0.47 21.43 5.63
N GLY A 200 -0.45 22.34 4.65
CA GLY A 200 0.25 23.61 4.71
C GLY A 200 -0.03 24.47 3.48
N ALA A 201 0.61 25.63 3.33
CA ALA A 201 0.32 26.53 2.20
C ALA A 201 0.50 25.87 0.82
N ASP A 202 1.39 24.86 0.72
CA ASP A 202 1.79 24.18 -0.51
C ASP A 202 1.94 22.65 -0.34
N SER A 203 1.48 22.05 0.77
CA SER A 203 1.61 20.60 1.01
C SER A 203 0.23 19.99 1.18
N TRP A 204 -0.02 18.90 0.48
CA TRP A 204 -1.30 18.20 0.49
C TRP A 204 -1.09 16.72 0.83
N GLN A 205 -2.13 16.14 1.41
CA GLN A 205 -2.20 14.75 1.82
C GLN A 205 -3.49 14.15 1.27
N ILE A 206 -3.39 13.06 0.51
CA ILE A 206 -4.55 12.27 0.10
C ILE A 206 -4.52 10.94 0.83
N ASP A 207 -5.59 10.64 1.55
CA ASP A 207 -5.86 9.29 2.03
C ASP A 207 -6.72 8.56 1.01
N LEU A 208 -6.29 7.37 0.64
CA LEU A 208 -7.07 6.47 -0.20
C LEU A 208 -7.35 5.16 0.51
N MET A 209 -8.50 4.58 0.20
CA MET A 209 -8.90 3.28 0.69
C MET A 209 -9.34 2.39 -0.47
N GLY A 210 -8.73 1.22 -0.56
CA GLY A 210 -9.15 0.13 -1.43
C GLY A 210 -9.71 -1.02 -0.59
N GLY A 211 -10.18 -2.05 -1.26
CA GLY A 211 -10.55 -3.31 -0.61
C GLY A 211 -11.23 -4.28 -1.56
N ALA A 212 -11.33 -5.54 -1.15
CA ALA A 212 -12.03 -6.57 -1.94
C ALA A 212 -13.53 -6.28 -2.08
N VAL A 213 -14.10 -5.59 -1.09
CA VAL A 213 -15.52 -5.20 -1.06
C VAL A 213 -15.61 -3.74 -0.66
N LYS A 214 -16.50 -3.00 -1.32
CA LYS A 214 -17.00 -1.67 -0.95
C LYS A 214 -18.53 -1.73 -0.93
N ASP A 215 -19.16 -1.46 0.21
CA ASP A 215 -20.63 -1.47 0.32
C ASP A 215 -21.12 -0.47 1.38
N VAL A 216 -22.42 -0.18 1.37
CA VAL A 216 -23.13 0.56 2.39
C VAL A 216 -24.00 -0.41 3.19
N ILE A 217 -23.94 -0.30 4.52
CA ILE A 217 -24.73 -1.15 5.42
C ILE A 217 -25.48 -0.30 6.43
N GLY A 218 -26.77 -0.59 6.62
CA GLY A 218 -27.63 0.08 7.60
C GLY A 218 -27.45 -0.44 9.01
N ILE A 219 -27.78 0.36 10.02
CA ILE A 219 -27.70 -0.06 11.43
C ILE A 219 -28.55 -1.32 11.69
N GLY A 220 -27.96 -2.33 12.33
CA GLY A 220 -28.60 -3.61 12.61
C GLY A 220 -28.78 -4.52 11.39
N GLU A 221 -28.40 -4.08 10.19
CA GLU A 221 -28.39 -4.92 8.99
C GLU A 221 -27.20 -5.87 9.05
N THR A 222 -27.43 -7.11 8.58
CA THR A 222 -26.40 -8.14 8.40
C THR A 222 -26.33 -8.52 6.94
N LYS A 223 -25.12 -8.50 6.37
CA LYS A 223 -24.82 -8.95 5.01
C LYS A 223 -23.65 -9.93 5.03
N THR A 224 -23.62 -10.86 4.09
CA THR A 224 -22.52 -11.82 3.93
C THR A 224 -21.72 -11.47 2.68
N TYR A 225 -20.41 -11.42 2.82
CA TYR A 225 -19.47 -11.12 1.75
C TYR A 225 -18.44 -12.24 1.61
N SER A 226 -18.06 -12.57 0.38
CA SER A 226 -17.06 -13.60 0.11
C SER A 226 -15.77 -12.94 -0.39
N ILE A 227 -14.64 -13.24 0.25
CA ILE A 227 -13.30 -12.83 -0.18
C ILE A 227 -12.45 -14.09 -0.31
N GLY A 228 -12.13 -14.45 -1.55
CA GLY A 228 -11.54 -15.76 -1.86
C GLY A 228 -12.50 -16.89 -1.46
N ASP A 229 -11.98 -17.88 -0.71
CA ASP A 229 -12.75 -19.04 -0.22
C ASP A 229 -13.37 -18.82 1.18
N LYS A 230 -13.33 -17.59 1.70
CA LYS A 230 -13.85 -17.26 3.03
C LYS A 230 -15.09 -16.37 2.93
N ASP A 231 -16.08 -16.67 3.77
CA ASP A 231 -17.25 -15.84 3.96
C ASP A 231 -17.17 -15.01 5.26
N TYR A 232 -17.65 -13.78 5.17
CA TYR A 232 -17.70 -12.81 6.25
C TYR A 232 -19.13 -12.33 6.44
N GLU A 233 -19.76 -12.75 7.52
CA GLU A 233 -21.03 -12.21 7.99
C GLU A 233 -20.75 -10.91 8.75
N VAL A 234 -21.07 -9.78 8.14
CA VAL A 234 -20.82 -8.43 8.67
C VAL A 234 -22.15 -7.80 9.07
N THR A 235 -22.21 -7.31 10.31
CA THR A 235 -23.34 -6.57 10.86
C THR A 235 -22.87 -5.20 11.34
N LEU A 236 -23.57 -4.12 10.96
CA LEU A 236 -23.34 -2.81 11.59
C LEU A 236 -24.04 -2.79 12.95
N ALA A 237 -23.26 -2.86 14.03
CA ALA A 237 -23.78 -2.98 15.39
C ALA A 237 -24.02 -1.62 16.07
N PHE A 238 -23.30 -0.59 15.65
CA PHE A 238 -23.42 0.77 16.17
C PHE A 238 -22.91 1.78 15.15
N VAL A 239 -23.55 2.96 15.09
CA VAL A 239 -23.07 4.13 14.37
C VAL A 239 -23.52 5.39 15.09
N ASP A 240 -22.63 6.36 15.22
CA ASP A 240 -22.92 7.74 15.59
C ASP A 240 -22.28 8.71 14.60
N GLY A 241 -22.29 10.02 14.91
CA GLY A 241 -21.71 11.04 14.05
C GLY A 241 -20.17 11.05 14.01
N THR A 242 -19.49 10.11 14.65
CA THR A 242 -18.03 10.09 14.74
C THR A 242 -17.44 8.68 14.59
N ASN A 243 -18.19 7.64 14.95
CA ASN A 243 -17.70 6.27 14.98
C ASN A 243 -18.74 5.25 14.49
N ALA A 244 -18.24 4.12 13.99
CA ALA A 244 -18.99 2.90 13.75
C ALA A 244 -18.41 1.72 14.53
N LYS A 245 -19.22 0.68 14.70
CA LYS A 245 -18.78 -0.62 15.21
C LYS A 245 -19.45 -1.73 14.42
N PHE A 246 -18.67 -2.72 14.00
CA PHE A 246 -19.15 -3.88 13.29
C PHE A 246 -19.10 -5.13 14.17
N THR A 247 -19.88 -6.13 13.79
CA THR A 247 -19.70 -7.52 14.20
C THR A 247 -19.41 -8.33 12.94
N VAL A 248 -18.24 -8.93 12.86
CA VAL A 248 -17.78 -9.74 11.73
C VAL A 248 -17.59 -11.18 12.20
N ASN A 249 -18.32 -12.14 11.61
CA ASN A 249 -18.31 -13.55 12.00
C ASN A 249 -18.48 -13.74 13.52
N GLY A 250 -19.42 -13.00 14.11
CA GLY A 250 -19.72 -13.03 15.55
C GLY A 250 -18.72 -12.31 16.46
N LYS A 251 -17.64 -11.71 15.93
CA LYS A 251 -16.67 -10.92 16.70
C LYS A 251 -16.87 -9.43 16.48
N SER A 252 -16.98 -8.66 17.56
CA SER A 252 -17.10 -7.22 17.48
C SER A 252 -15.76 -6.53 17.23
N THR A 253 -15.78 -5.47 16.43
CA THR A 253 -14.67 -4.53 16.27
C THR A 253 -14.58 -3.57 17.47
N LYS A 254 -13.51 -2.78 17.53
CA LYS A 254 -13.47 -1.51 18.26
C LYS A 254 -14.34 -0.47 17.54
N LEU A 255 -14.39 0.74 18.12
CA LEU A 255 -14.96 1.90 17.44
C LEU A 255 -13.98 2.36 16.36
N ILE A 256 -14.50 2.53 15.15
CA ILE A 256 -13.75 2.95 13.97
C ILE A 256 -14.32 4.28 13.49
N ALA A 257 -13.50 5.32 13.44
CA ALA A 257 -13.89 6.63 12.92
C ALA A 257 -13.89 6.66 11.39
N SER A 258 -14.45 7.72 10.78
CA SER A 258 -14.30 7.96 9.34
C SER A 258 -12.82 7.96 8.94
N GLY A 259 -12.49 7.28 7.84
CA GLY A 259 -11.12 7.08 7.38
C GLY A 259 -10.27 6.13 8.22
N GLY A 260 -10.83 5.54 9.28
CA GLY A 260 -10.16 4.56 10.14
C GLY A 260 -10.33 3.12 9.64
N THR A 261 -9.46 2.24 10.11
CA THR A 261 -9.49 0.80 9.83
C THR A 261 -9.31 -0.04 11.09
N GLU A 262 -9.65 -1.33 11.00
CA GLU A 262 -9.37 -2.33 12.02
C GLU A 262 -9.03 -3.68 11.41
N VAL A 263 -7.89 -4.24 11.81
CA VAL A 263 -7.48 -5.60 11.46
C VAL A 263 -8.24 -6.62 12.32
N LEU A 264 -8.91 -7.55 11.66
CA LEU A 264 -9.66 -8.65 12.27
C LEU A 264 -8.71 -9.77 12.71
N ALA A 265 -9.27 -10.70 13.49
CA ALA A 265 -8.49 -11.80 14.07
C ALA A 265 -7.83 -12.74 13.05
N ASP A 266 -8.28 -12.75 11.80
CA ASP A 266 -7.71 -13.56 10.73
C ASP A 266 -6.80 -12.77 9.76
N GLY A 267 -6.47 -11.52 10.10
CA GLY A 267 -5.62 -10.63 9.31
C GLY A 267 -6.37 -9.79 8.27
N THR A 268 -7.64 -10.11 7.97
CA THR A 268 -8.48 -9.30 7.08
C THR A 268 -8.77 -7.95 7.73
N GLU A 269 -8.76 -6.87 6.97
CA GLU A 269 -9.03 -5.53 7.49
C GLU A 269 -10.43 -5.03 7.11
N ILE A 270 -11.09 -4.29 8.01
CA ILE A 270 -12.31 -3.55 7.73
C ILE A 270 -12.03 -2.05 7.88
N GLY A 271 -12.49 -1.24 6.92
CA GLY A 271 -12.26 0.20 6.90
C GLY A 271 -13.57 0.97 6.79
N VAL A 272 -13.65 2.13 7.46
CA VAL A 272 -14.80 3.05 7.36
C VAL A 272 -14.43 4.18 6.43
N LYS A 273 -15.23 4.38 5.38
CA LYS A 273 -15.12 5.54 4.50
C LYS A 273 -15.92 6.71 5.07
N GLU A 274 -17.23 6.51 5.22
CA GLU A 274 -18.17 7.57 5.57
C GLU A 274 -19.22 7.07 6.57
N LEU A 275 -19.59 7.96 7.49
CA LEU A 275 -20.62 7.75 8.50
C LEU A 275 -21.84 8.62 8.21
N LEU A 276 -22.99 8.00 7.93
CA LEU A 276 -24.26 8.71 7.84
C LEU A 276 -25.06 8.46 9.12
N TYR A 277 -25.16 9.47 9.98
CA TYR A 277 -25.90 9.40 11.23
C TYR A 277 -26.93 10.51 11.38
N GLN A 278 -28.20 10.14 11.49
CA GLN A 278 -29.30 11.04 11.78
C GLN A 278 -29.97 10.65 13.10
N GLY A 279 -29.66 11.40 14.17
CA GLY A 279 -30.10 11.13 15.54
C GLY A 279 -31.56 11.48 15.87
N TYR A 280 -32.46 11.41 14.89
CA TYR A 280 -33.90 11.66 15.07
C TYR A 280 -34.73 10.46 14.61
N ALA A 281 -35.99 10.38 15.06
CA ALA A 281 -36.86 9.25 14.74
C ALA A 281 -37.09 9.12 13.23
N GLY A 282 -36.76 7.96 12.66
CA GLY A 282 -36.80 7.72 11.22
C GLY A 282 -35.59 8.26 10.45
N GLY A 283 -34.57 8.78 11.14
CA GLY A 283 -33.31 9.18 10.53
C GLY A 283 -32.53 7.97 9.99
N VAL A 284 -31.78 8.19 8.92
CA VAL A 284 -30.91 7.18 8.32
C VAL A 284 -29.65 7.02 9.16
N GLN A 285 -29.28 5.77 9.38
CA GLN A 285 -28.07 5.37 10.10
C GLN A 285 -27.39 4.28 9.27
N SER A 286 -26.31 4.63 8.59
CA SER A 286 -25.57 3.72 7.71
C SER A 286 -24.10 4.08 7.65
N VAL A 287 -23.30 3.13 7.20
CA VAL A 287 -21.85 3.30 7.03
C VAL A 287 -21.47 2.81 5.64
N GLU A 288 -20.71 3.62 4.91
CA GLU A 288 -19.96 3.16 3.74
C GLU A 288 -18.61 2.62 4.21
N PHE A 289 -18.30 1.39 3.85
CA PHE A 289 -17.15 0.67 4.39
C PHE A 289 -16.47 -0.19 3.33
N PHE A 290 -15.24 -0.61 3.65
CA PHE A 290 -14.46 -1.56 2.88
C PHE A 290 -14.18 -2.82 3.71
N LEU A 291 -14.22 -4.00 3.08
CA LEU A 291 -13.76 -5.27 3.67
C LEU A 291 -12.61 -5.85 2.86
N GLY A 292 -11.62 -6.41 3.56
CA GLY A 292 -10.29 -6.58 2.99
C GLY A 292 -9.66 -5.22 2.67
N ALA A 293 -9.92 -4.24 3.55
CA ALA A 293 -9.53 -2.85 3.34
C ALA A 293 -8.01 -2.71 3.22
N SER A 294 -7.58 -1.70 2.47
CA SER A 294 -6.20 -1.25 2.47
C SER A 294 -6.19 0.26 2.39
N LYS A 295 -5.59 0.90 3.38
CA LYS A 295 -5.43 2.36 3.41
C LYS A 295 -4.03 2.74 2.97
N ILE A 296 -3.93 3.73 2.11
CA ILE A 296 -2.64 4.32 1.70
C ILE A 296 -2.73 5.84 1.86
N ARG A 297 -1.60 6.47 2.16
CA ARG A 297 -1.46 7.92 2.25
C ARG A 297 -0.43 8.40 1.24
N LEU A 298 -0.82 9.38 0.43
CA LEU A 298 0.07 10.08 -0.50
C LEU A 298 0.32 11.48 0.03
N GLU A 299 1.58 11.87 0.16
CA GLU A 299 2.00 13.20 0.60
C GLU A 299 2.79 13.88 -0.51
N ASP A 300 2.62 15.20 -0.63
CA ASP A 300 3.45 16.04 -1.50
C ASP A 300 4.71 16.48 -0.75
N THR A 301 5.89 16.10 -1.26
CA THR A 301 7.20 16.49 -0.70
C THR A 301 8.00 17.44 -1.59
#